data_AF-A0A1I1Z9B4-F1
#
_entry.id   AF-A0A1I1Z9B4-F1
#
_cell.length_a   1.000
_cell.length_b   1.000
_cell.length_c   1.000
_cell.angle_alpha   90.00
_cell.angle_beta   90.00
_cell.angle_gamma   90.00
#
_symmetry.space_group_name_H-M   'P 1'
#
loop_
_entity.id
_entity.type
_entity.pdbx_description
1 polymer ?
#
loop_
_entity_poly.entity_id
_entity_poly.type
_entity_poly.pdbx_seq_one_letter_code
_entity_poly.pdbx_strand_id
1 'polypeptide(L)'
;MAMIGVLICWMAVCAWCGFTRRFGVFVLVLLVGLGLNMGWMVIGLAADPFEPHLIMALMAMALYGLVALGCGWLAGRLAQHWRASRVDPDD
;
A
#
# COMPACT_ATOMS: atom_id res chain seq x y z
N MET A 1 1.64 19.67 2.64
CA MET A 1 2.41 18.92 1.62
C MET A 1 3.06 17.64 2.17
N ALA A 2 3.52 17.60 3.43
CA ALA A 2 4.13 16.39 4.02
C ALA A 2 3.25 15.13 4.00
N MET A 3 1.95 15.24 4.33
CA MET A 3 1.02 14.09 4.38
C MET A 3 0.82 13.40 3.02
N ILE A 4 0.76 14.17 1.93
CA ILE A 4 0.57 13.64 0.57
C ILE A 4 1.82 12.86 0.14
N GLY A 5 3.02 13.38 0.44
CA GLY A 5 4.27 12.69 0.12
C GLY A 5 4.40 11.36 0.85
N VAL A 6 4.02 11.30 2.13
CA VAL A 6 3.99 10.06 2.92
C VAL A 6 3.01 9.05 2.32
N LEU A 7 1.81 9.51 1.92
CA LEU A 7 0.81 8.65 1.28
C LEU A 7 1.34 8.06 -0.04
N ILE A 8 1.94 8.89 -0.90
CA ILE A 8 2.50 8.45 -2.19
C ILE A 8 3.63 7.43 -1.97
N CYS A 9 4.52 7.70 -1.00
CA CYS A 9 5.60 6.78 -0.66
C CYS A 9 5.04 5.43 -0.17
N TRP A 10 4.03 5.46 0.69
CA TRP A 10 3.36 4.26 1.18
C TRP A 10 2.66 3.48 0.05
N MET A 11 1.95 4.17 -0.85
CA MET A 11 1.34 3.53 -2.03
C MET A 11 2.37 2.88 -2.96
N ALA A 12 3.53 3.52 -3.15
CA ALA A 12 4.62 2.96 -3.94
C ALA A 12 5.19 1.68 -3.30
N VAL A 13 5.34 1.65 -1.97
CA VAL A 13 5.77 0.45 -1.24
C VAL A 13 4.72 -0.66 -1.32
N CYS A 14 3.43 -0.33 -1.19
CA CYS A 14 2.34 -1.30 -1.36
C CYS A 14 2.32 -1.89 -2.80
N ALA A 15 2.51 -1.05 -3.82
CA ALA A 15 2.61 -1.49 -5.21
C ALA A 15 3.84 -2.41 -5.43
N TRP A 16 4.99 -2.07 -4.84
CA TRP A 16 6.20 -2.89 -4.89
C TRP A 16 6.03 -4.25 -4.20
N CYS A 17 5.32 -4.28 -3.06
CA CYS A 17 5.00 -5.52 -2.36
C CYS A 17 4.09 -6.43 -3.20
N GLY A 18 3.12 -5.85 -3.93
CA GLY A 18 2.26 -6.55 -4.88
C GLY A 18 3.06 -7.16 -6.03
N PHE A 19 4.02 -6.41 -6.58
CA PHE A 19 4.91 -6.88 -7.65
C PHE A 19 5.76 -8.08 -7.23
N THR A 20 6.26 -8.08 -5.99
CA THR A 20 7.10 -9.16 -5.46
C THR A 20 6.31 -10.35 -4.88
N ARG A 21 4.97 -10.33 -4.92
CA ARG A 21 4.08 -11.33 -4.29
C ARG A 21 4.37 -11.56 -2.79
N ARG A 22 4.99 -10.59 -2.11
CA ARG A 22 5.35 -10.69 -0.68
C ARG A 22 4.23 -10.13 0.19
N PHE A 23 3.13 -10.88 0.27
CA PHE A 23 1.94 -10.49 1.05
C PHE A 23 2.23 -10.21 2.53
N GLY A 24 3.21 -10.89 3.15
CA GLY A 24 3.60 -10.61 4.53
C GLY A 24 4.22 -9.22 4.74
N VAL A 25 5.01 -8.74 3.78
CA VAL A 25 5.60 -7.40 3.84
C VAL A 25 4.52 -6.33 3.64
N PHE A 26 3.53 -6.61 2.78
CA PHE A 26 2.36 -5.75 2.63
C PHE A 26 1.61 -5.58 3.96
N VAL A 27 1.33 -6.67 4.67
CA VAL A 27 0.63 -6.59 5.98
C VAL A 27 1.43 -5.76 6.98
N LEU A 28 2.75 -5.94 7.03
CA LEU A 28 3.61 -5.18 7.94
C LEU A 28 3.61 -3.68 7.59
N VAL A 29 3.79 -3.34 6.32
CA VAL A 29 3.74 -1.94 5.84
C VAL A 29 2.36 -1.34 6.07
N LEU A 30 1.30 -2.13 5.91
CA LEU A 30 -0.07 -1.70 6.14
C LEU A 30 -0.29 -1.35 7.61
N LEU A 31 0.08 -2.25 8.52
CA LEU A 31 -0.01 -2.03 9.97
C LEU A 31 0.82 -0.83 10.43
N VAL A 32 2.03 -0.66 9.89
CA VAL A 32 2.89 0.50 10.20
C VAL A 32 2.25 1.80 9.72
N GLY A 33 1.72 1.84 8.49
CA GLY A 33 1.02 3.02 7.96
C GLY A 33 -0.22 3.37 8.78
N LEU A 34 -0.99 2.34 9.15
CA LEU A 34 -2.20 2.47 9.96
C LEU A 34 -1.89 3.02 11.35
N GLY A 35 -0.87 2.48 12.03
CA GLY A 35 -0.42 2.93 13.33
C GLY A 35 0.15 4.35 13.30
N LEU A 36 0.91 4.70 12.26
CA LEU A 36 1.45 6.04 12.09
C LEU A 36 0.34 7.07 11.82
N ASN A 37 -0.69 6.70 11.05
CA ASN A 37 -1.84 7.57 10.78
C ASN A 37 -2.68 7.81 12.05
N MET A 38 -2.95 6.74 12.81
CA MET A 38 -3.62 6.84 14.09
C MET A 38 -2.83 7.69 15.08
N GLY A 39 -1.51 7.45 15.20
CA GLY A 39 -0.62 8.22 16.06
C GLY A 39 -0.57 9.71 15.68
N TRP A 40 -0.55 10.02 14.38
CA TRP A 40 -0.61 11.41 13.91
C TRP A 40 -1.94 12.09 14.25
N MET A 41 -3.07 11.40 14.14
CA MET A 41 -4.38 11.97 14.51
C MET A 41 -4.50 12.20 16.02
N VAL A 42 -4.00 11.27 16.83
CA VAL A 42 -4.01 11.40 18.30
C VAL A 42 -3.08 12.51 18.77
N ILE A 43 -1.86 12.60 18.23
CA ILE A 43 -0.87 13.61 18.65
C ILE A 43 -1.17 14.99 18.03
N GLY A 44 -1.55 15.01 16.75
CA GLY A 44 -1.68 16.25 15.97
C GLY A 44 -3.03 16.95 16.12
N LEU A 45 -4.11 16.21 16.39
CA LEU A 45 -5.45 16.78 16.58
C LEU A 45 -6.01 16.59 18.00
N ALA A 46 -5.32 15.86 18.89
CA ALA A 46 -5.85 15.46 20.21
C ALA A 46 -7.25 14.83 20.13
N ALA A 47 -7.54 14.17 19.01
CA ALA A 47 -8.83 13.53 18.74
C ALA A 47 -8.95 12.22 19.54
N ASP A 48 -10.15 11.92 20.02
CA ASP A 48 -10.41 10.71 20.78
C ASP A 48 -10.26 9.49 19.85
N PRO A 49 -9.58 8.41 20.27
CA PRO A 49 -9.30 7.24 19.42
C PRO A 49 -10.55 6.52 18.90
N PHE A 50 -11.74 6.82 19.44
CA PHE A 50 -13.03 6.26 19.04
C PHE A 50 -13.91 7.22 18.23
N GLU A 51 -13.38 8.38 17.80
CA GLU A 51 -14.15 9.27 16.94
C GLU A 51 -14.43 8.62 15.57
N PRO A 52 -15.66 8.76 15.04
CA PRO A 52 -16.05 8.20 13.74
C PRO A 52 -15.11 8.61 12.60
N HIS A 53 -14.52 9.79 12.71
CA HIS A 53 -13.63 10.36 11.71
C HIS A 53 -12.31 9.57 11.61
N LEU A 54 -11.80 9.08 12.75
CA LEU A 54 -10.59 8.27 12.83
C LEU A 54 -10.81 6.89 12.21
N ILE A 55 -11.96 6.27 12.51
CA ILE A 55 -12.39 5.00 11.92
C ILE A 55 -12.51 5.13 10.39
N MET A 56 -13.11 6.22 9.91
CA MET A 56 -13.28 6.44 8.47
C MET A 56 -11.94 6.65 7.75
N ALA A 57 -10.98 7.34 8.39
CA ALA A 57 -9.64 7.51 7.86
C ALA A 57 -8.85 6.19 7.81
N LEU A 58 -8.95 5.38 8.85
CA LEU A 58 -8.35 4.03 8.90
C LEU A 58 -8.91 3.14 7.80
N MET A 59 -10.23 3.14 7.61
CA MET A 59 -10.90 2.39 6.55
C MET A 59 -10.49 2.86 5.15
N ALA A 60 -10.42 4.18 4.94
CA ALA A 60 -9.97 4.75 3.67
C ALA A 60 -8.52 4.37 3.36
N MET A 61 -7.63 4.42 4.36
CA MET A 61 -6.23 4.02 4.23
C MET A 61 -6.10 2.52 3.90
N ALA A 62 -6.86 1.66 4.57
CA ALA A 62 -6.87 0.23 4.29
C ALA A 62 -7.34 -0.07 2.85
N LEU A 63 -8.42 0.57 2.41
CA LEU A 63 -8.93 0.46 1.03
C LEU A 63 -7.90 0.93 0.00
N TYR A 64 -7.24 2.07 0.25
CA TYR A 64 -6.18 2.58 -0.60
C TYR A 64 -4.99 1.61 -0.70
N GLY A 65 -4.59 1.01 0.43
CA GLY A 65 -3.55 -0.02 0.48
C GLY A 65 -3.94 -1.27 -0.31
N LEU A 66 -5.18 -1.73 -0.20
CA LEU A 66 -5.69 -2.88 -0.95
C LEU A 66 -5.70 -2.63 -2.47
N VAL A 67 -6.14 -1.44 -2.90
CA VAL A 67 -6.13 -1.05 -4.32
C VAL A 67 -4.69 -0.97 -4.84
N ALA A 68 -3.76 -0.36 -4.08
CA ALA A 68 -2.35 -0.28 -4.45
C ALA A 68 -1.70 -1.68 -4.56
N LEU A 69 -2.03 -2.60 -3.63
CA LEU A 69 -1.58 -3.99 -3.69
C LEU A 69 -2.13 -4.69 -4.94
N GLY A 70 -3.42 -4.53 -5.23
CA GLY A 70 -4.06 -5.10 -6.41
C GLY A 70 -3.40 -4.63 -7.72
N CYS A 71 -3.15 -3.31 -7.84
CA CYS A 71 -2.42 -2.73 -8.96
C CYS A 71 -0.99 -3.29 -9.09
N GLY A 72 -0.25 -3.38 -7.98
CA GLY A 72 1.10 -3.95 -7.97
C GLY A 72 1.12 -5.44 -8.37
N TRP A 73 0.14 -6.21 -7.93
CA TRP A 73 -0.01 -7.63 -8.29
C TRP A 73 -0.35 -7.82 -9.78
N LEU A 74 -1.26 -7.00 -10.32
CA LEU A 74 -1.58 -6.98 -11.74
C LEU A 74 -0.36 -6.61 -12.60
N ALA A 75 0.40 -5.59 -12.20
CA ALA A 75 1.62 -5.19 -12.87
C ALA A 75 2.69 -6.30 -12.85
N GLY A 76 2.84 -7.00 -11.72
CA GLY A 76 3.74 -8.16 -11.61
C GLY A 76 3.30 -9.32 -12.49
N ARG A 77 2.00 -9.61 -12.55
CA ARG A 77 1.44 -10.64 -13.43
C ARG A 77 1.66 -10.29 -14.91
N LEU A 78 1.47 -9.02 -15.27
CA LEU A 78 1.74 -8.53 -16.62
C LEU A 78 3.23 -8.72 -16.94
N ALA A 79 4.16 -8.24 -16.09
CA ALA A 79 5.60 -8.43 -16.31
C ALA A 79 6.00 -9.91 -16.45
N GLN A 80 5.36 -10.83 -15.72
CA GLN A 80 5.59 -12.27 -15.88
C GLN A 80 5.09 -12.77 -17.25
N HIS A 81 3.93 -12.33 -17.71
CA HIS A 81 3.42 -12.65 -19.06
C HIS A 81 4.35 -12.11 -20.15
N TRP A 82 4.82 -10.87 -20.03
CA TRP A 82 5.75 -10.28 -20.99
C TRP A 82 7.10 -11.02 -21.05
N ARG A 83 7.61 -11.50 -19.91
CA ARG A 83 8.80 -12.37 -19.88
C ARG A 83 8.54 -13.74 -20.50
N ALA A 84 7.39 -14.34 -20.27
CA ALA A 84 7.03 -15.64 -20.84
C ALA A 84 6.78 -15.58 -22.36
N SER A 85 6.37 -14.43 -22.89
CA SER A 85 6.23 -14.21 -24.34
C SER A 85 7.55 -13.84 -25.03
N ARG A 86 8.63 -13.66 -24.27
CA ARG A 86 9.95 -13.43 -24.86
C ARG A 86 10.46 -14.78 -25.37
N VAL A 87 10.31 -14.98 -26.68
CA VAL A 87 10.90 -16.11 -27.41
C VAL A 87 12.41 -15.95 -27.30
N ASP A 88 13.07 -16.88 -26.61
CA ASP A 88 14.52 -17.03 -26.73
C ASP A 88 14.80 -17.41 -28.19
N PRO A 89 15.71 -16.70 -28.90
CA PRO A 89 16.13 -17.15 -30.22
C PRO A 89 16.81 -18.51 -30.05
N ASP A 90 16.13 -19.57 -30.48
CA ASP A 90 16.69 -20.92 -30.56
C ASP A 90 17.97 -20.88 -31.41
N ASP A 91 19.10 -21.28 -30.80
CA ASP A 91 20.43 -21.44 -31.41
C ASP A 91 20.45 -22.54 -32.50
#